data_AF-A0A3D2U3L5-F1
#
_entry.id   AF-A0A3D2U3L5-F1
#
_cell.length_a   1.000
_cell.length_b   1.000
_cell.length_c   1.000
_cell.angle_alpha   90.00
_cell.angle_beta   90.00
_cell.angle_gamma   90.00
#
_symmetry.space_group_name_H-M   'P 1'
#
loop_
_entity.id
_entity.type
_entity.pdbx_description
1 polymer ?
#
loop_
_entity_poly.entity_id
_entity_poly.type
_entity_poly.pdbx_seq_one_letter_code
_entity_poly.pdbx_strand_id
1 'polypeptide(L)'
;DVLKLTKEQQRKIRDISKTSQLKVVTLRDTRNDDNRQEVQRKINALLDQARQDGVKLLTEEQQKSWKAAHGKAFAVRSPKKKKNP
;
A
#
# COMPACT_ATOMS: atom_id res chain seq x y z
N ASP A 1 -16.38 6.81 -10.05
CA ASP A 1 -15.87 5.87 -9.03
C ASP A 1 -15.31 4.62 -9.67
N VAL A 2 -14.05 4.28 -9.39
CA VAL A 2 -13.39 3.04 -9.88
C VAL A 2 -13.97 1.79 -9.20
N LEU A 3 -14.55 1.94 -8.00
CA LEU A 3 -15.24 0.88 -7.26
C LEU A 3 -16.45 1.43 -6.51
N LYS A 4 -17.59 0.75 -6.60
CA LYS A 4 -18.74 1.00 -5.70
C LYS A 4 -18.51 0.24 -4.40
N LEU A 5 -18.03 0.94 -3.37
CA LEU A 5 -17.78 0.39 -2.04
C LEU A 5 -18.99 0.59 -1.13
N THR A 6 -19.26 -0.38 -0.24
CA THR A 6 -20.24 -0.19 0.83
C THR A 6 -19.71 0.81 1.86
N LYS A 7 -20.61 1.45 2.64
CA LYS A 7 -20.21 2.37 3.72
C LYS A 7 -19.28 1.71 4.74
N GLU A 8 -19.47 0.42 5.00
CA GLU A 8 -18.62 -0.35 5.91
C GLU A 8 -17.23 -0.60 5.33
N GLN A 9 -17.14 -1.00 4.04
CA GLN A 9 -15.87 -1.16 3.34
C GLN A 9 -15.09 0.16 3.31
N GLN A 10 -15.77 1.27 3.00
CA GLN A 10 -15.16 2.61 3.02
C GLN A 10 -14.60 2.96 4.40
N ARG A 11 -15.35 2.69 5.47
CA ARG A 11 -14.90 2.94 6.84
C ARG A 11 -13.64 2.13 7.17
N LYS A 12 -13.68 0.81 6.94
CA LYS A 12 -12.55 -0.09 7.21
C LYS A 12 -11.30 0.29 6.40
N ILE A 13 -11.44 0.60 5.12
CA ILE A 13 -10.33 1.06 4.27
C ILE A 13 -9.76 2.40 4.76
N ARG A 14 -10.63 3.32 5.19
CA ARG A 14 -10.20 4.61 5.77
C ARG A 14 -9.43 4.42 7.07
N ASP A 15 -9.84 3.49 7.92
CA ASP A 15 -9.16 3.20 9.19
C ASP A 15 -7.78 2.56 8.96
N ILE A 16 -7.67 1.64 8.00
CA ILE A 16 -6.37 1.09 7.54
C ILE A 16 -5.47 2.21 7.00
N SER A 17 -6.02 3.12 6.19
CA SER A 17 -5.29 4.26 5.63
C SER A 17 -4.77 5.21 6.71
N LYS A 18 -5.60 5.57 7.69
CA LYS A 18 -5.18 6.42 8.82
C LYS A 18 -4.08 5.76 9.65
N THR A 19 -4.25 4.49 9.97
CA THR A 19 -3.30 3.72 10.78
C THR A 19 -1.94 3.61 10.08
N SER A 20 -1.95 3.31 8.79
CA SER A 20 -0.73 3.23 7.99
C SER A 20 -0.04 4.59 7.85
N GLN A 21 -0.79 5.66 7.61
CA GLN A 21 -0.24 7.02 7.57
C GLN A 21 0.45 7.40 8.88
N LEU A 22 -0.17 7.13 10.02
CA LEU A 22 0.44 7.41 11.32
C LEU A 22 1.78 6.68 11.49
N LYS A 23 1.83 5.39 11.14
CA LYS A 23 3.07 4.60 11.19
C LYS A 23 4.14 5.11 10.20
N VAL A 24 3.74 5.61 9.03
CA VAL A 24 4.67 6.26 8.09
C VAL A 24 5.28 7.52 8.69
N VAL A 25 4.48 8.36 9.35
CA VAL A 25 4.98 9.56 10.03
C VAL A 25 6.03 9.17 11.08
N THR A 26 5.71 8.22 11.96
CA THR A 26 6.67 7.74 12.97
C THR A 26 7.96 7.19 12.36
N LEU A 27 7.88 6.45 11.24
CA LEU A 27 9.07 5.97 10.53
C LEU A 27 9.88 7.09 9.87
N ARG A 28 9.22 8.17 9.42
CA ARG A 28 9.91 9.33 8.85
C ARG A 28 10.63 10.13 9.91
N ASP A 29 10.09 10.19 11.12
CA ASP A 29 10.71 10.90 12.24
C ASP A 29 12.02 10.22 12.69
N THR A 30 12.16 8.91 12.48
CA THR A 30 13.42 8.19 12.75
C THR A 30 14.42 8.23 11.60
N ARG A 31 14.10 8.90 10.48
CA ARG A 31 14.94 8.95 9.29
C ARG A 31 16.14 9.87 9.50
N ASN A 32 17.34 9.31 9.37
CA ASN A 32 18.60 10.03 9.22
C ASN A 32 19.31 9.59 7.94
N ASP A 33 20.50 10.12 7.67
CA ASP A 33 21.23 9.81 6.43
C ASP A 33 21.72 8.35 6.39
N ASP A 34 22.08 7.78 7.53
CA ASP A 34 22.58 6.40 7.65
C ASP A 34 21.48 5.36 7.38
N ASN A 35 20.24 5.61 7.83
CA ASN A 35 19.14 4.67 7.75
C ASN A 35 18.11 5.00 6.66
N ARG A 36 18.33 6.05 5.86
CA ARG A 36 17.37 6.57 4.88
C ARG A 36 16.79 5.49 3.97
N GLN A 37 17.64 4.60 3.46
CA GLN A 37 17.19 3.51 2.57
C GLN A 37 16.35 2.46 3.30
N GLU A 38 16.73 2.13 4.53
CA GLU A 38 16.03 1.14 5.35
C GLU A 38 14.64 1.66 5.74
N VAL A 39 14.57 2.90 6.23
CA VAL A 39 13.32 3.58 6.55
C VAL A 39 12.41 3.63 5.33
N GLN A 40 12.94 3.96 4.15
CA GLN A 40 12.14 3.97 2.92
C GLN A 40 11.62 2.57 2.56
N ARG A 41 12.41 1.50 2.76
CA ARG A 41 11.95 0.12 2.54
C ARG A 41 10.83 -0.26 3.51
N LYS A 42 10.96 0.09 4.79
CA LYS A 42 9.94 -0.14 5.82
C LYS A 42 8.63 0.59 5.50
N ILE A 43 8.72 1.86 5.07
CA ILE A 43 7.56 2.64 4.61
C ILE A 43 6.89 1.96 3.42
N ASN A 44 7.65 1.53 2.42
CA ASN A 44 7.10 0.87 1.24
C ASN A 44 6.38 -0.45 1.60
N ALA A 45 7.02 -1.29 2.43
CA ALA A 45 6.43 -2.54 2.90
C ALA A 45 5.11 -2.30 3.66
N LEU A 46 5.09 -1.27 4.50
CA LEU A 46 3.91 -0.89 5.27
C LEU A 46 2.76 -0.40 4.39
N LEU A 47 3.06 0.43 3.37
CA LEU A 47 2.06 0.90 2.41
C LEU A 47 1.54 -0.23 1.51
N ASP A 48 2.41 -1.15 1.11
CA ASP A 48 2.01 -2.34 0.34
C ASP A 48 1.11 -3.26 1.17
N GLN A 49 1.44 -3.48 2.45
CA GLN A 49 0.59 -4.25 3.37
C GLN A 49 -0.79 -3.61 3.55
N ALA A 50 -0.83 -2.29 3.81
CA ALA A 50 -2.08 -1.55 3.96
C ALA A 50 -2.96 -1.64 2.70
N ARG A 51 -2.35 -1.61 1.51
CA ARG A 51 -3.05 -1.82 0.25
C ARG A 51 -3.61 -3.23 0.14
N GLN A 52 -2.82 -4.26 0.44
CA GLN A 52 -3.28 -5.65 0.40
C GLN A 52 -4.46 -5.87 1.37
N ASP A 53 -4.39 -5.30 2.57
CA ASP A 53 -5.46 -5.41 3.55
C ASP A 53 -6.73 -4.68 3.09
N GLY A 54 -6.59 -3.52 2.41
CA GLY A 54 -7.71 -2.85 1.74
C GLY A 54 -8.34 -3.70 0.63
N VAL A 55 -7.52 -4.41 -0.17
CA VAL A 55 -8.00 -5.29 -1.24
C VAL A 55 -8.73 -6.53 -0.69
N LYS A 56 -8.30 -7.08 0.45
CA LYS A 56 -8.99 -8.21 1.11
C LYS A 56 -10.42 -7.87 1.55
N LEU A 57 -10.73 -6.60 1.75
CA LEU A 57 -12.08 -6.14 2.10
C LEU A 57 -13.01 -6.04 0.89
N LEU A 58 -12.49 -6.17 -0.32
CA LEU A 58 -13.25 -6.11 -1.57
C LEU A 58 -13.78 -7.51 -1.94
N THR A 59 -14.94 -7.56 -2.59
CA THR A 59 -15.47 -8.78 -3.20
C THR A 59 -14.60 -9.22 -4.38
N GLU A 60 -14.70 -10.47 -4.82
CA GLU A 60 -13.88 -10.99 -5.93
C GLU A 60 -14.05 -10.18 -7.23
N GLU A 61 -15.27 -9.72 -7.53
CA GLU A 61 -15.54 -8.87 -8.68
C GLU A 61 -14.88 -7.50 -8.53
N GLN A 62 -15.00 -6.88 -7.36
CA GLN A 62 -14.33 -5.61 -7.05
C GLN A 62 -12.80 -5.76 -7.08
N GLN A 63 -12.24 -6.90 -6.66
CA GLN A 63 -10.81 -7.18 -6.75
C GLN A 63 -10.36 -7.32 -8.20
N LYS A 64 -11.16 -7.96 -9.08
CA LYS A 64 -10.88 -8.03 -10.52
C LYS A 64 -10.90 -6.64 -11.15
N SER A 65 -11.92 -5.83 -10.86
CA SER A 65 -12.01 -4.44 -11.31
C SER A 65 -10.87 -3.59 -10.75
N TRP A 66 -10.50 -3.76 -9.48
CA TRP A 66 -9.35 -3.10 -8.86
C TRP A 66 -8.06 -3.47 -9.56
N LYS A 67 -7.77 -4.76 -9.79
CA LYS A 67 -6.57 -5.23 -10.49
C LYS A 67 -6.52 -4.75 -11.95
N ALA A 68 -7.67 -4.69 -12.62
CA ALA A 68 -7.78 -4.20 -13.99
C ALA A 68 -7.54 -2.69 -14.08
N ALA A 69 -8.06 -1.91 -13.12
CA ALA A 69 -7.88 -0.46 -13.06
C ALA A 69 -6.49 -0.06 -12.52
N HIS A 70 -5.97 -0.76 -11.52
CA HIS A 70 -4.64 -0.56 -10.93
C HIS A 70 -3.58 -1.43 -11.61
N GLY A 71 -3.42 -1.32 -12.93
CA GLY A 71 -2.26 -1.88 -13.64
C GLY A 71 -0.91 -1.47 -13.01
N LYS A 72 0.22 -1.87 -13.63
CA LYS A 72 1.62 -1.62 -13.18
C LYS A 72 1.93 -0.22 -12.59
N ALA A 73 1.10 0.79 -12.85
CA ALA A 73 1.20 2.18 -12.40
C ALA A 73 1.22 2.43 -10.88
N PHE A 74 0.71 1.52 -10.04
CA PHE A 74 0.66 1.76 -8.58
C PHE A 74 1.60 0.89 -7.74
N ALA A 75 2.41 0.02 -8.34
CA ALA A 75 3.43 -0.74 -7.60
C ALA A 75 4.45 0.22 -6.97
N VAL A 76 4.61 0.20 -5.63
CA VAL A 76 5.42 1.18 -4.88
C VAL A 76 6.92 1.09 -5.24
N ARG A 77 7.34 -0.03 -5.82
CA ARG A 77 8.46 -0.19 -6.75
C ARG A 77 8.43 -1.68 -7.10
N SER A 78 8.51 -2.03 -8.39
CA SER A 78 8.87 -3.42 -8.69
C SER A 78 10.25 -3.69 -8.07
N PRO A 79 10.47 -4.79 -7.35
CA PRO A 79 11.83 -5.18 -6.99
C PRO A 79 12.61 -5.23 -8.30
N LYS A 80 13.68 -4.43 -8.41
CA LYS A 80 14.58 -4.51 -9.58
C LYS A 80 14.93 -5.99 -9.73
N LYS A 81 14.54 -6.61 -10.83
CA LYS A 81 14.97 -7.98 -11.16
C LYS A 81 16.47 -8.02 -10.96
N LYS A 82 16.96 -8.91 -10.07
CA LYS A 82 18.39 -9.26 -10.03
C LYS A 82 18.74 -9.71 -11.46
N LYS A 83 19.57 -8.94 -12.16
CA LYS A 83 20.38 -9.49 -13.25
C LYS A 83 21.31 -10.49 -12.56
N ASN A 84 21.08 -11.79 -12.75
CA ASN A 84 22.15 -12.74 -12.47
C ASN A 84 23.29 -12.46 -13.47
N PRO A 85 24.55 -12.63 -13.04
CA PRO A 85 25.72 -12.51 -13.92
C PRO A 85 25.66 -13.49 -15.09
#